data_AF-A0A349VRQ7-F1
#
_entry.id   AF-A0A349VRQ7-F1
#
_cell.length_a   1.000
_cell.length_b   1.000
_cell.length_c   1.000
_cell.angle_alpha   90.00
_cell.angle_beta   90.00
_cell.angle_gamma   90.00
#
_symmetry.space_group_name_H-M   'P 1'
#
loop_
_entity.id
_entity.type
_entity.pdbx_description
1 polymer ?
#
loop_
_entity_poly.entity_id
_entity_poly.type
_entity_poly.pdbx_seq_one_letter_code
_entity_poly.pdbx_strand_id
1 'polypeptide(L)'
;MKFIKVLASAVTAVTLLVFSAGPQVLAYMNRDAGTIVVDGKTFSSAKNCKGENWKYDAKSRTLSLDGYDGMYIDLGHQEEETVIELSGTNKVISNVEAPAIQVEGDLTIRGEGSLDLQVTSCHSAVYAKNGDLTVDHCKLDAGGHGDVADSAYLLMADGDMTISGANISIQDEINGTGGAVGSLKGNILINDGTAMSIFSRSKALTSFAGAVRIEGSSTSAELFATESAIYAKTEITVTGAKSVRAESNKTDSTAVYCPEGTITISETPVDIASSGAAIAGKNIEIRGGYISDPFDAEMKEVSGMISVVLGTDVVKEAHIQTGVKPTATPTPSPTPTPVPTATPTPEPSENTGFQITPRMMIGGGMVVIALVVIAVLIIGKMRSR
;
A
#
# COMPACT_ATOMS: atom_id res chain seq x y z
N MET A 1 -8.82 -13.60 61.78
CA MET A 1 -9.56 -14.35 60.73
C MET A 1 -10.24 -13.44 59.68
N LYS A 2 -10.87 -12.30 60.03
CA LYS A 2 -11.47 -11.36 59.05
C LYS A 2 -10.45 -10.71 58.09
N PHE A 3 -9.24 -10.41 58.55
CA PHE A 3 -8.18 -9.79 57.72
C PHE A 3 -7.63 -10.70 56.60
N ILE A 4 -7.58 -12.02 56.83
CA ILE A 4 -7.11 -12.98 55.82
C ILE A 4 -8.13 -13.13 54.67
N LYS A 5 -9.43 -13.01 54.96
CA LYS A 5 -10.46 -13.00 53.91
C LYS A 5 -10.40 -11.76 53.02
N VAL A 6 -10.11 -10.59 53.59
CA VAL A 6 -9.94 -9.34 52.82
C VAL A 6 -8.68 -9.40 51.95
N LEU A 7 -7.58 -9.95 52.46
CA LEU A 7 -6.34 -10.10 51.71
C LEU A 7 -6.45 -11.14 50.58
N ALA A 8 -7.15 -12.26 50.83
CA ALA A 8 -7.44 -13.26 49.80
C ALA A 8 -8.32 -12.67 48.68
N SER A 9 -9.37 -11.90 49.02
CA SER A 9 -10.20 -11.22 48.02
C SER A 9 -9.46 -10.14 47.23
N ALA A 10 -8.52 -9.41 47.87
CA ALA A 10 -7.68 -8.43 47.18
C ALA A 10 -6.67 -9.10 46.24
N VAL A 11 -6.06 -10.22 46.67
CA VAL A 11 -5.16 -11.01 45.82
C VAL A 11 -5.94 -11.67 44.68
N THR A 12 -7.15 -12.19 44.91
CA THR A 12 -8.00 -12.71 43.84
C THR A 12 -8.45 -11.62 42.86
N ALA A 13 -8.77 -10.41 43.34
CA ALA A 13 -9.12 -9.28 42.47
C ALA A 13 -7.92 -8.78 41.64
N VAL A 14 -6.72 -8.74 42.23
CA VAL A 14 -5.48 -8.39 41.52
C VAL A 14 -5.04 -9.51 40.56
N THR A 15 -5.26 -10.77 40.92
CA THR A 15 -4.99 -11.91 40.03
C THR A 15 -6.00 -11.97 38.88
N LEU A 16 -7.26 -11.59 39.08
CA LEU A 16 -8.26 -11.45 38.01
C LEU A 16 -7.93 -10.29 37.05
N LEU A 17 -7.33 -9.21 37.56
CA LEU A 17 -6.83 -8.08 36.76
C LEU A 17 -5.54 -8.41 35.98
N VAL A 18 -4.75 -9.40 36.42
CA VAL A 18 -3.52 -9.83 35.76
C VAL A 18 -3.74 -11.04 34.83
N PHE A 19 -4.84 -11.79 34.99
CA PHE A 19 -5.19 -12.93 34.13
C PHE A 19 -6.38 -12.69 33.18
N SER A 20 -6.89 -11.45 33.06
CA SER A 20 -7.76 -11.09 31.92
C SER A 20 -6.97 -10.72 30.66
N ALA A 21 -5.81 -11.36 30.44
CA ALA A 21 -5.12 -11.40 29.15
C ALA A 21 -5.85 -12.34 28.17
N GLY A 22 -7.18 -12.24 28.14
CA GLY A 22 -7.93 -12.55 26.93
C GLY A 22 -7.70 -11.42 25.91
N PRO A 23 -7.97 -11.64 24.63
CA PRO A 23 -7.74 -10.64 23.59
C PRO A 23 -8.38 -9.32 24.02
N GLN A 24 -7.54 -8.29 24.19
CA GLN A 24 -8.00 -6.94 24.39
C GLN A 24 -8.83 -6.61 23.16
N VAL A 25 -10.13 -6.40 23.34
CA VAL A 25 -11.01 -5.92 22.28
C VAL A 25 -10.48 -4.53 21.88
N LEU A 26 -9.70 -4.48 20.81
CA LEU A 26 -8.95 -3.30 20.35
C LEU A 26 -9.82 -2.25 19.67
N ALA A 27 -11.05 -2.63 19.29
CA ALA A 27 -12.10 -1.71 18.91
C ALA A 27 -13.40 -2.09 19.62
N TYR A 28 -14.02 -1.16 20.37
CA TYR A 28 -15.43 -1.29 20.70
C TYR A 28 -16.14 0.02 20.45
N MET A 29 -17.41 -0.09 20.10
CA MET A 29 -18.24 1.07 19.87
C MET A 29 -19.21 1.28 21.01
N ASN A 30 -19.41 2.53 21.38
CA ASN A 30 -20.45 2.91 22.32
C ASN A 30 -21.64 3.51 21.56
N ARG A 31 -22.72 2.73 21.39
CA ARG A 31 -23.95 3.16 20.70
C ARG A 31 -24.65 4.35 21.35
N ASP A 32 -24.54 4.50 22.67
CA ASP A 32 -25.20 5.60 23.40
C ASP A 32 -24.38 6.91 23.35
N ALA A 33 -23.12 6.85 22.92
CA ALA A 33 -22.20 8.00 22.89
C ALA A 33 -21.68 8.35 21.47
N GLY A 34 -22.02 7.55 20.46
CA GLY A 34 -21.56 7.74 19.08
C GLY A 34 -20.04 7.66 18.94
N THR A 35 -19.36 6.79 19.71
CA THR A 35 -17.89 6.75 19.75
C THR A 35 -17.26 5.44 19.32
N ILE A 36 -16.17 5.49 18.55
CA ILE A 36 -15.25 4.37 18.32
C ILE A 36 -14.13 4.47 19.36
N VAL A 37 -13.88 3.40 20.13
CA VAL A 37 -12.69 3.33 20.98
C VAL A 37 -11.69 2.39 20.31
N VAL A 38 -10.59 2.95 19.81
CA VAL A 38 -9.46 2.19 19.24
C VAL A 38 -8.30 2.26 20.21
N ASP A 39 -7.77 1.14 20.68
CA ASP A 39 -6.60 1.10 21.57
C ASP A 39 -6.73 2.03 22.80
N GLY A 40 -7.92 2.04 23.42
CA GLY A 40 -8.23 2.88 24.56
C GLY A 40 -8.45 4.38 24.27
N LYS A 41 -8.36 4.82 23.00
CA LYS A 41 -8.65 6.21 22.59
C LYS A 41 -10.06 6.34 22.05
N THR A 42 -10.84 7.28 22.57
CA THR A 42 -12.24 7.52 22.19
C THR A 42 -12.36 8.58 21.08
N PHE A 43 -12.95 8.19 19.95
CA PHE A 43 -13.32 9.06 18.83
C PHE A 43 -14.83 9.19 18.80
N SER A 44 -15.42 10.40 18.84
CA SER A 44 -16.87 10.60 18.93
C SER A 44 -17.49 11.30 17.74
N SER A 45 -18.77 10.98 17.48
CA SER A 45 -19.60 11.61 16.46
C SER A 45 -19.85 13.11 16.74
N ALA A 46 -19.70 13.51 17.99
CA ALA A 46 -19.80 14.90 18.40
C ALA A 46 -18.55 15.74 18.03
N LYS A 47 -17.43 15.12 17.65
CA LYS A 47 -16.19 15.87 17.34
C LYS A 47 -15.70 15.69 15.92
N ASN A 48 -15.72 14.48 15.31
CA ASN A 48 -15.07 14.26 14.00
C ASN A 48 -15.69 13.14 13.13
N CYS A 49 -16.88 12.62 13.45
CA CYS A 49 -17.57 11.66 12.58
C CYS A 49 -19.12 11.79 12.65
N LYS A 50 -19.85 11.29 11.66
CA LYS A 50 -21.31 11.28 11.58
C LYS A 50 -21.76 9.92 11.00
N GLY A 51 -23.07 9.67 11.06
CA GLY A 51 -23.66 8.37 10.72
C GLY A 51 -24.10 7.60 11.96
N GLU A 52 -25.19 6.84 11.84
CA GLU A 52 -25.83 6.16 12.99
C GLU A 52 -25.76 4.61 12.89
N ASN A 53 -25.45 4.06 11.72
CA ASN A 53 -25.61 2.63 11.44
C ASN A 53 -24.30 1.84 11.33
N TRP A 54 -23.15 2.47 11.59
CA TRP A 54 -21.87 1.76 11.63
C TRP A 54 -21.78 0.86 12.88
N LYS A 55 -21.22 -0.35 12.72
CA LYS A 55 -20.94 -1.26 13.84
C LYS A 55 -19.64 -2.05 13.84
N TYR A 56 -18.98 -2.23 14.99
CA TYR A 56 -17.89 -3.20 15.15
C TYR A 56 -18.33 -4.43 15.93
N ASP A 57 -18.15 -5.62 15.34
CA ASP A 57 -18.28 -6.91 15.99
C ASP A 57 -16.89 -7.51 16.25
N ALA A 58 -16.48 -7.56 17.51
CA ALA A 58 -15.16 -8.06 17.91
C ALA A 58 -14.99 -9.57 17.69
N LYS A 59 -16.08 -10.34 17.64
CA LYS A 59 -16.01 -11.79 17.44
C LYS A 59 -15.69 -12.12 15.98
N SER A 60 -16.28 -11.39 15.05
CA SER A 60 -16.01 -11.54 13.62
C SER A 60 -14.97 -10.54 13.10
N ARG A 61 -14.46 -9.66 13.96
CA ARG A 61 -13.59 -8.52 13.64
C ARG A 61 -14.10 -7.70 12.45
N THR A 62 -15.41 -7.47 12.42
CA THR A 62 -16.07 -6.80 11.31
C THR A 62 -16.51 -5.40 11.71
N LEU A 63 -15.98 -4.38 11.05
CA LEU A 63 -16.47 -3.01 11.07
C LEU A 63 -17.48 -2.83 9.93
N SER A 64 -18.77 -2.98 10.22
CA SER A 64 -19.84 -2.56 9.32
C SER A 64 -19.92 -1.03 9.25
N LEU A 65 -19.93 -0.46 8.05
CA LEU A 65 -20.15 0.97 7.84
C LEU A 65 -21.43 1.16 7.03
N ASP A 66 -22.31 2.03 7.52
CA ASP A 66 -23.52 2.48 6.82
C ASP A 66 -23.75 3.95 7.16
N GLY A 67 -23.55 4.82 6.17
CA GLY A 67 -23.63 6.26 6.34
C GLY A 67 -22.51 6.86 7.19
N TYR A 68 -21.37 6.17 7.35
CA TYR A 68 -20.22 6.70 8.09
C TYR A 68 -19.66 7.93 7.37
N ASP A 69 -19.41 9.02 8.09
CA ASP A 69 -18.77 10.22 7.56
C ASP A 69 -17.80 10.74 8.62
N GLY A 70 -16.53 10.37 8.55
CA GLY A 70 -15.55 10.66 9.59
C GLY A 70 -14.14 10.89 9.07
N MET A 71 -13.17 11.05 9.96
CA MET A 71 -11.81 11.46 9.55
C MET A 71 -10.78 10.32 9.45
N TYR A 72 -10.88 9.32 10.31
CA TYR A 72 -9.79 8.35 10.52
C TYR A 72 -10.32 7.05 11.12
N ILE A 73 -9.84 5.92 10.60
CA ILE A 73 -10.15 4.56 11.07
C ILE A 73 -8.83 3.84 11.31
N ASP A 74 -8.49 3.61 12.57
CA ASP A 74 -7.36 2.76 12.97
C ASP A 74 -7.92 1.48 13.55
N LEU A 75 -7.47 0.34 13.03
CA LEU A 75 -7.88 -0.97 13.50
C LEU A 75 -6.77 -1.65 14.31
N GLY A 76 -5.63 -0.96 14.50
CA GLY A 76 -4.53 -1.42 15.34
C GLY A 76 -3.83 -2.67 14.83
N HIS A 77 -3.07 -3.33 15.72
CA HIS A 77 -2.49 -4.65 15.45
C HIS A 77 -3.56 -5.73 15.60
N GLN A 78 -3.74 -6.51 14.56
CA GLN A 78 -4.67 -7.62 14.49
C GLN A 78 -3.87 -8.84 13.99
N GLU A 79 -3.73 -9.85 14.85
CA GLU A 79 -3.03 -11.08 14.49
C GLU A 79 -3.77 -11.89 13.42
N GLU A 80 -5.06 -11.60 13.21
CA GLU A 80 -5.85 -12.23 12.17
C GLU A 80 -6.75 -11.21 11.46
N GLU A 81 -7.29 -11.62 10.31
CA GLU A 81 -8.00 -10.77 9.35
C GLU A 81 -9.07 -9.85 9.96
N THR A 82 -9.01 -8.58 9.58
CA THR A 82 -10.03 -7.57 9.88
C THR A 82 -10.86 -7.24 8.66
N VAL A 83 -12.18 -7.13 8.83
CA VAL A 83 -13.12 -6.88 7.74
C VAL A 83 -13.79 -5.52 7.93
N ILE A 84 -13.81 -4.69 6.89
CA ILE A 84 -14.69 -3.54 6.76
C ILE A 84 -15.84 -3.94 5.81
N GLU A 85 -17.06 -3.98 6.33
CA GLU A 85 -18.26 -4.35 5.59
C GLU A 85 -19.05 -3.08 5.23
N LEU A 86 -19.07 -2.72 3.96
CA LEU A 86 -19.67 -1.51 3.44
C LEU A 86 -21.14 -1.74 3.06
N SER A 87 -21.99 -0.85 3.54
CA SER A 87 -23.35 -0.65 3.05
C SER A 87 -23.63 0.85 2.97
N GLY A 88 -24.62 1.25 2.17
CA GLY A 88 -24.91 2.68 1.95
C GLY A 88 -23.71 3.45 1.37
N THR A 89 -23.63 4.73 1.71
CA THR A 89 -22.53 5.62 1.30
C THR A 89 -21.71 6.03 2.50
N ASN A 90 -20.42 5.73 2.48
CA ASN A 90 -19.48 6.01 3.56
C ASN A 90 -18.40 6.97 3.07
N LYS A 91 -17.84 7.75 3.99
CA LYS A 91 -16.86 8.78 3.71
C LYS A 91 -15.80 8.84 4.80
N VAL A 92 -14.54 8.88 4.39
CA VAL A 92 -13.40 9.15 5.26
C VAL A 92 -12.63 10.35 4.73
N ILE A 93 -12.58 11.44 5.50
CA ILE A 93 -11.87 12.67 5.17
C ILE A 93 -10.68 12.85 6.11
N SER A 94 -9.50 12.40 5.68
CA SER A 94 -8.28 12.56 6.49
C SER A 94 -7.50 13.80 6.06
N ASN A 95 -7.07 14.59 7.04
CA ASN A 95 -6.13 15.70 6.85
C ASN A 95 -4.92 15.61 7.78
N VAL A 96 -4.66 14.41 8.29
CA VAL A 96 -3.56 14.12 9.21
C VAL A 96 -2.44 13.39 8.47
N GLU A 97 -1.21 13.54 8.95
CA GLU A 97 -0.03 12.82 8.47
C GLU A 97 -0.05 11.34 8.92
N ALA A 98 -1.12 10.63 8.61
CA ALA A 98 -1.32 9.21 8.86
C ALA A 98 -2.31 8.63 7.83
N PRO A 99 -2.29 7.31 7.57
CA PRO A 99 -3.23 6.72 6.63
C PRO A 99 -4.69 6.94 7.07
N ALA A 100 -5.64 7.20 6.17
CA ALA A 100 -7.02 7.44 6.57
C ALA A 100 -7.69 6.20 7.18
N ILE A 101 -7.36 5.03 6.64
CA ILE A 101 -7.67 3.70 7.18
C ILE A 101 -6.36 2.95 7.34
N GLN A 102 -6.10 2.42 8.53
CA GLN A 102 -4.94 1.56 8.75
C GLN A 102 -5.27 0.31 9.56
N VAL A 103 -4.57 -0.77 9.24
CA VAL A 103 -4.49 -1.98 10.05
C VAL A 103 -3.05 -2.51 10.03
N GLU A 104 -2.64 -3.17 11.10
CA GLU A 104 -1.48 -4.04 11.09
C GLU A 104 -1.96 -5.49 11.12
N GLY A 105 -1.84 -6.19 9.99
CA GLY A 105 -2.45 -7.48 9.68
C GLY A 105 -3.24 -7.45 8.38
N ASP A 106 -4.00 -8.51 8.12
CA ASP A 106 -4.82 -8.62 6.89
C ASP A 106 -6.05 -7.72 6.96
N LEU A 107 -6.38 -7.07 5.84
CA LEU A 107 -7.55 -6.22 5.67
C LEU A 107 -8.41 -6.69 4.51
N THR A 108 -9.70 -6.87 4.76
CA THR A 108 -10.70 -7.03 3.70
C THR A 108 -11.69 -5.88 3.74
N ILE A 109 -11.83 -5.14 2.65
CA ILE A 109 -12.89 -4.15 2.44
C ILE A 109 -13.88 -4.74 1.45
N ARG A 110 -15.15 -4.91 1.86
CA ARG A 110 -16.13 -5.55 1.00
C ARG A 110 -17.56 -5.06 1.19
N GLY A 111 -18.45 -5.51 0.33
CA GLY A 111 -19.90 -5.32 0.45
C GLY A 111 -20.43 -4.24 -0.50
N GLU A 112 -21.74 -4.31 -0.78
CA GLU A 112 -22.43 -3.56 -1.84
C GLU A 112 -22.46 -2.01 -1.66
N GLY A 113 -21.91 -1.51 -0.56
CA GLY A 113 -21.80 -0.08 -0.28
C GLY A 113 -20.69 0.64 -1.06
N SER A 114 -20.59 1.93 -0.79
CA SER A 114 -19.53 2.80 -1.31
C SER A 114 -18.70 3.41 -0.20
N LEU A 115 -17.43 3.68 -0.52
CA LEU A 115 -16.47 4.35 0.36
C LEU A 115 -15.77 5.47 -0.43
N ASP A 116 -16.00 6.71 -0.01
CA ASP A 116 -15.35 7.93 -0.52
C ASP A 116 -14.18 8.32 0.40
N LEU A 117 -12.97 8.17 -0.09
CA LEU A 117 -11.72 8.47 0.61
C LEU A 117 -11.15 9.80 0.12
N GLN A 118 -11.25 10.83 0.96
CA GLN A 118 -10.72 12.16 0.67
C GLN A 118 -9.55 12.45 1.58
N VAL A 119 -8.34 12.48 1.04
CA VAL A 119 -7.13 12.55 1.86
C VAL A 119 -6.24 13.72 1.50
N THR A 120 -5.80 14.46 2.52
CA THR A 120 -4.89 15.60 2.37
C THR A 120 -3.73 15.44 3.35
N SER A 121 -2.50 15.52 2.86
CA SER A 121 -1.27 15.34 3.67
C SER A 121 -1.10 13.95 4.31
N CYS A 122 -1.79 12.91 3.82
CA CYS A 122 -1.64 11.56 4.34
C CYS A 122 -0.52 10.78 3.62
N HIS A 123 -0.04 9.70 4.24
CA HIS A 123 0.80 8.71 3.56
C HIS A 123 -0.05 7.84 2.63
N SER A 124 -1.23 7.40 3.07
CA SER A 124 -2.12 6.57 2.27
C SER A 124 -3.59 6.78 2.60
N ALA A 125 -4.50 6.40 1.72
CA ALA A 125 -5.91 6.37 2.08
C ALA A 125 -6.26 5.08 2.84
N VAL A 126 -5.76 3.95 2.37
CA VAL A 126 -5.85 2.64 3.02
C VAL A 126 -4.45 2.07 3.13
N TYR A 127 -4.07 1.61 4.32
CA TYR A 127 -2.78 0.99 4.57
C TYR A 127 -2.94 -0.33 5.34
N ALA A 128 -2.64 -1.44 4.67
CA ALA A 128 -2.45 -2.74 5.31
C ALA A 128 -0.96 -2.97 5.56
N LYS A 129 -0.58 -2.96 6.84
CA LYS A 129 0.80 -3.18 7.26
C LYS A 129 0.97 -4.64 7.65
N ASN A 130 1.98 -5.33 7.12
CA ASN A 130 2.29 -6.72 7.50
C ASN A 130 1.16 -7.74 7.23
N GLY A 131 0.36 -7.57 6.18
CA GLY A 131 -0.71 -8.50 5.84
C GLY A 131 -1.39 -8.17 4.51
N ASP A 132 -2.23 -9.08 4.06
CA ASP A 132 -2.88 -9.02 2.76
C ASP A 132 -3.93 -7.88 2.71
N LEU A 133 -4.12 -7.28 1.52
CA LEU A 133 -5.20 -6.32 1.29
C LEU A 133 -6.17 -6.86 0.24
N THR A 134 -7.41 -7.11 0.66
CA THR A 134 -8.49 -7.53 -0.23
C THR A 134 -9.53 -6.43 -0.38
N VAL A 135 -9.89 -6.08 -1.62
CA VAL A 135 -11.02 -5.20 -1.96
C VAL A 135 -12.01 -5.99 -2.81
N ASP A 136 -13.20 -6.24 -2.27
CA ASP A 136 -14.13 -7.23 -2.84
C ASP A 136 -15.57 -6.71 -2.94
N HIS A 137 -16.14 -6.70 -4.14
CA HIS A 137 -17.57 -6.38 -4.36
C HIS A 137 -18.05 -5.05 -3.74
N CYS A 138 -17.26 -3.98 -3.84
CA CYS A 138 -17.62 -2.66 -3.34
C CYS A 138 -17.30 -1.54 -4.32
N LYS A 139 -17.81 -0.33 -4.04
CA LYS A 139 -17.38 0.90 -4.73
C LYS A 139 -16.38 1.67 -3.87
N LEU A 140 -15.24 2.02 -4.45
CA LEU A 140 -14.21 2.83 -3.81
C LEU A 140 -13.88 4.02 -4.70
N ASP A 141 -14.20 5.21 -4.20
CA ASP A 141 -13.78 6.47 -4.81
C ASP A 141 -12.68 7.06 -3.91
N ALA A 142 -11.54 7.43 -4.48
CA ALA A 142 -10.47 8.06 -3.72
C ALA A 142 -9.90 9.28 -4.42
N GLY A 143 -9.63 10.33 -3.65
CA GLY A 143 -9.06 11.56 -4.18
C GLY A 143 -8.39 12.41 -3.10
N GLY A 144 -7.66 13.42 -3.57
CA GLY A 144 -6.89 14.33 -2.73
C GLY A 144 -5.39 14.34 -3.02
N HIS A 145 -4.62 14.85 -2.06
CA HIS A 145 -3.23 15.27 -2.25
C HIS A 145 -2.35 14.81 -1.11
N GLY A 146 -1.31 14.04 -1.43
CA GLY A 146 -0.29 13.57 -0.49
C GLY A 146 1.09 13.97 -0.99
N ASP A 147 1.80 14.80 -0.23
CA ASP A 147 3.18 15.24 -0.54
C ASP A 147 4.24 14.39 0.18
N VAL A 148 3.87 13.21 0.70
CA VAL A 148 4.79 12.37 1.46
C VAL A 148 5.45 11.34 0.54
N ALA A 149 6.75 11.10 0.69
CA ALA A 149 7.44 10.00 0.01
C ALA A 149 6.83 8.64 0.40
N ASP A 150 6.80 7.67 -0.51
CA ASP A 150 6.23 6.32 -0.32
C ASP A 150 4.72 6.27 -0.06
N SER A 151 3.97 7.20 -0.65
CA SER A 151 2.52 7.27 -0.54
C SER A 151 1.79 6.57 -1.69
N ALA A 152 0.61 6.02 -1.37
CA ALA A 152 -0.36 5.47 -2.32
C ALA A 152 -1.78 5.50 -1.73
N TYR A 153 -2.82 5.55 -2.56
CA TYR A 153 -4.20 5.48 -2.04
C TYR A 153 -4.49 4.14 -1.41
N LEU A 154 -4.23 3.06 -2.15
CA LEU A 154 -4.27 1.70 -1.61
C LEU A 154 -2.83 1.24 -1.47
N LEU A 155 -2.35 1.11 -0.24
CA LEU A 155 -0.99 0.70 0.05
C LEU A 155 -0.96 -0.57 0.89
N MET A 156 -0.09 -1.49 0.47
CA MET A 156 0.24 -2.67 1.25
C MET A 156 1.76 -2.78 1.38
N ALA A 157 2.25 -2.94 2.62
CA ALA A 157 3.69 -3.01 2.88
C ALA A 157 4.27 -4.41 2.62
N ASP A 158 3.50 -5.43 2.94
CA ASP A 158 3.86 -6.85 3.02
C ASP A 158 2.57 -7.64 2.77
N GLY A 159 2.64 -8.86 2.23
CA GLY A 159 1.45 -9.64 1.84
C GLY A 159 1.14 -9.53 0.34
N ASP A 160 -0.03 -9.97 -0.09
CA ASP A 160 -0.56 -9.85 -1.45
C ASP A 160 -1.84 -8.99 -1.49
N MET A 161 -2.01 -8.20 -2.55
CA MET A 161 -3.20 -7.39 -2.78
C MET A 161 -4.12 -8.06 -3.80
N THR A 162 -5.39 -8.24 -3.45
CA THR A 162 -6.41 -8.78 -4.35
C THR A 162 -7.57 -7.80 -4.50
N ILE A 163 -7.99 -7.54 -5.73
CA ILE A 163 -9.13 -6.70 -6.05
C ILE A 163 -10.07 -7.49 -6.97
N SER A 164 -11.31 -7.73 -6.53
CA SER A 164 -12.30 -8.53 -7.25
C SER A 164 -13.69 -7.92 -7.16
N GLY A 165 -14.47 -7.97 -8.24
CA GLY A 165 -15.86 -7.47 -8.25
C GLY A 165 -16.03 -5.98 -7.89
N ALA A 166 -14.96 -5.20 -7.82
CA ALA A 166 -14.97 -3.85 -7.27
C ALA A 166 -15.05 -2.77 -8.36
N ASN A 167 -15.64 -1.62 -8.04
CA ASN A 167 -15.59 -0.41 -8.86
C ASN A 167 -14.70 0.64 -8.20
N ILE A 168 -13.52 0.86 -8.78
CA ILE A 168 -12.48 1.72 -8.21
C ILE A 168 -12.26 2.94 -9.09
N SER A 169 -12.37 4.13 -8.50
CA SER A 169 -12.06 5.40 -9.14
C SER A 169 -11.07 6.17 -8.28
N ILE A 170 -9.85 6.39 -8.77
CA ILE A 170 -8.81 7.12 -8.03
C ILE A 170 -8.34 8.33 -8.85
N GLN A 171 -8.44 9.52 -8.25
CA GLN A 171 -7.83 10.74 -8.76
C GLN A 171 -6.66 11.12 -7.86
N ASP A 172 -5.49 10.69 -8.30
CA ASP A 172 -4.26 10.74 -7.55
C ASP A 172 -3.41 11.95 -7.94
N GLU A 173 -3.37 12.94 -7.05
CA GLU A 173 -2.43 14.07 -7.11
C GLU A 173 -1.12 13.83 -6.34
N ILE A 174 -0.96 12.65 -5.74
CA ILE A 174 0.19 12.27 -4.95
C ILE A 174 1.40 12.10 -5.86
N ASN A 175 2.52 12.75 -5.49
CA ASN A 175 3.81 12.58 -6.18
C ASN A 175 4.64 11.43 -5.58
N GLY A 176 3.96 10.48 -4.93
CA GLY A 176 4.56 9.37 -4.20
C GLY A 176 5.18 8.33 -5.12
N THR A 177 6.14 7.59 -4.59
CA THR A 177 6.75 6.43 -5.24
C THR A 177 5.77 5.25 -5.31
N GLY A 178 4.85 5.12 -4.36
CA GLY A 178 3.87 4.02 -4.25
C GLY A 178 2.83 3.94 -5.37
N GLY A 179 2.62 5.05 -6.11
CA GLY A 179 1.57 5.15 -7.11
C GLY A 179 0.16 5.23 -6.50
N ALA A 180 -0.90 5.09 -7.29
CA ALA A 180 -2.26 5.12 -6.78
C ALA A 180 -2.63 3.82 -6.03
N VAL A 181 -2.28 2.67 -6.60
CA VAL A 181 -2.43 1.34 -5.99
C VAL A 181 -1.05 0.69 -5.94
N GLY A 182 -0.56 0.48 -4.72
CA GLY A 182 0.84 0.18 -4.46
C GLY A 182 1.05 -1.02 -3.55
N SER A 183 2.05 -1.82 -3.89
CA SER A 183 2.60 -2.90 -3.08
C SER A 183 4.11 -2.75 -2.96
N LEU A 184 4.62 -2.72 -1.72
CA LEU A 184 6.05 -2.59 -1.47
C LEU A 184 6.80 -3.92 -1.65
N LYS A 185 6.22 -5.04 -1.21
CA LYS A 185 6.87 -6.36 -1.27
C LYS A 185 6.06 -7.47 -1.94
N GLY A 186 4.76 -7.24 -2.12
CA GLY A 186 3.78 -8.22 -2.55
C GLY A 186 3.38 -8.18 -4.02
N ASN A 187 2.52 -9.11 -4.41
CA ASN A 187 1.84 -9.09 -5.70
C ASN A 187 0.57 -8.25 -5.67
N ILE A 188 0.13 -7.81 -6.83
CA ILE A 188 -1.19 -7.22 -7.05
C ILE A 188 -1.94 -8.08 -8.05
N LEU A 189 -3.12 -8.56 -7.66
CA LEU A 189 -4.05 -9.30 -8.49
C LEU A 189 -5.34 -8.50 -8.66
N ILE A 190 -5.64 -8.12 -9.89
CA ILE A 190 -6.93 -7.54 -10.30
C ILE A 190 -7.70 -8.63 -11.04
N ASN A 191 -8.83 -9.05 -10.48
CA ASN A 191 -9.59 -10.22 -10.93
C ASN A 191 -10.99 -9.82 -11.42
N ASP A 192 -11.73 -10.83 -11.90
CA ASP A 192 -13.01 -10.73 -12.58
C ASP A 192 -14.03 -9.85 -11.83
N GLY A 193 -14.86 -9.17 -12.61
CA GLY A 193 -15.88 -8.24 -12.13
C GLY A 193 -15.34 -6.86 -11.75
N THR A 194 -14.03 -6.61 -11.88
CA THR A 194 -13.42 -5.33 -11.47
C THR A 194 -13.47 -4.28 -12.58
N ALA A 195 -13.98 -3.09 -12.27
CA ALA A 195 -13.85 -1.90 -13.10
C ALA A 195 -12.97 -0.86 -12.40
N MET A 196 -11.91 -0.40 -13.05
CA MET A 196 -10.93 0.50 -12.46
C MET A 196 -10.66 1.69 -13.38
N SER A 197 -10.71 2.90 -12.83
CA SER A 197 -10.29 4.14 -13.48
C SER A 197 -9.34 4.89 -12.56
N ILE A 198 -8.07 4.99 -12.96
CA ILE A 198 -7.01 5.63 -12.17
C ILE A 198 -6.37 6.72 -13.01
N PHE A 199 -6.30 7.92 -12.44
CA PHE A 199 -5.48 9.01 -12.94
C PHE A 199 -4.45 9.36 -11.86
N SER A 200 -3.16 9.17 -12.12
CA SER A 200 -2.07 9.40 -11.15
C SER A 200 -1.01 10.36 -11.68
N ARG A 201 -0.49 11.23 -10.80
CA ARG A 201 0.68 12.07 -11.12
C ARG A 201 2.01 11.34 -11.08
N SER A 202 2.04 10.08 -10.63
CA SER A 202 3.23 9.24 -10.55
C SER A 202 3.00 7.93 -11.31
N LYS A 203 2.55 6.88 -10.61
CA LYS A 203 2.29 5.55 -11.19
C LYS A 203 0.87 5.13 -10.85
N ALA A 204 0.16 4.45 -11.76
CA ALA A 204 -1.19 3.98 -11.44
C ALA A 204 -1.16 2.68 -10.63
N LEU A 205 -0.61 1.59 -11.19
CA LEU A 205 -0.39 0.32 -10.49
C LEU A 205 1.10 0.07 -10.26
N THR A 206 1.50 -0.21 -9.03
CA THR A 206 2.92 -0.40 -8.67
C THR A 206 3.12 -1.60 -7.76
N SER A 207 3.92 -2.58 -8.20
CA SER A 207 4.51 -3.58 -7.31
C SER A 207 6.04 -3.50 -7.32
N PHE A 208 6.63 -3.09 -6.20
CA PHE A 208 8.07 -2.84 -6.09
C PHE A 208 8.94 -4.08 -5.99
N ALA A 209 8.39 -5.20 -5.48
CA ALA A 209 9.14 -6.45 -5.37
C ALA A 209 8.42 -7.66 -5.98
N GLY A 210 7.14 -7.51 -6.35
CA GLY A 210 6.30 -8.60 -6.82
C GLY A 210 5.83 -8.43 -8.26
N ALA A 211 4.71 -9.08 -8.54
CA ALA A 211 4.05 -9.10 -9.84
C ALA A 211 2.79 -8.23 -9.85
N VAL A 212 2.36 -7.82 -11.04
CA VAL A 212 1.03 -7.27 -11.30
C VAL A 212 0.31 -8.19 -12.27
N ARG A 213 -0.87 -8.69 -11.90
CA ARG A 213 -1.73 -9.51 -12.75
C ARG A 213 -3.09 -8.86 -12.91
N ILE A 214 -3.55 -8.71 -14.14
CA ILE A 214 -4.89 -8.22 -14.49
C ILE A 214 -5.56 -9.31 -15.31
N GLU A 215 -6.61 -9.90 -14.74
CA GLU A 215 -7.33 -11.03 -15.32
C GLU A 215 -8.84 -10.93 -15.14
N GLY A 216 -9.58 -11.78 -15.85
CA GLY A 216 -11.03 -11.93 -15.74
C GLY A 216 -11.82 -11.26 -16.87
N SER A 217 -12.69 -12.02 -17.52
CA SER A 217 -13.41 -11.61 -18.75
C SER A 217 -14.31 -10.39 -18.63
N SER A 218 -14.64 -9.98 -17.41
CA SER A 218 -15.43 -8.78 -17.11
C SER A 218 -14.59 -7.64 -16.52
N THR A 219 -13.27 -7.84 -16.36
CA THR A 219 -12.34 -6.84 -15.82
C THR A 219 -12.00 -5.77 -16.84
N SER A 220 -12.13 -4.50 -16.47
CA SER A 220 -11.69 -3.36 -17.26
C SER A 220 -10.85 -2.39 -16.43
N ALA A 221 -9.70 -1.95 -16.96
CA ALA A 221 -8.83 -1.01 -16.28
C ALA A 221 -8.43 0.14 -17.23
N GLU A 222 -8.70 1.38 -16.82
CA GLU A 222 -8.22 2.60 -17.45
C GLU A 222 -7.20 3.27 -16.53
N LEU A 223 -5.92 3.19 -16.91
CA LEU A 223 -4.78 3.55 -16.07
C LEU A 223 -4.00 4.67 -16.74
N PHE A 224 -4.12 5.88 -16.23
CA PHE A 224 -3.39 7.05 -16.69
C PHE A 224 -2.40 7.47 -15.61
N ALA A 225 -1.14 7.64 -15.99
CA ALA A 225 -0.08 8.03 -15.07
C ALA A 225 0.88 9.03 -15.73
N THR A 226 1.59 9.83 -14.93
CA THR A 226 2.70 10.61 -15.49
C THR A 226 3.88 9.72 -15.85
N GLU A 227 4.30 8.83 -14.93
CA GLU A 227 5.48 7.99 -15.11
C GLU A 227 5.12 6.63 -15.73
N SER A 228 4.45 5.75 -14.98
CA SER A 228 4.09 4.40 -15.45
C SER A 228 2.67 4.05 -15.06
N ALA A 229 1.85 3.68 -16.04
CA ALA A 229 0.51 3.16 -15.76
C ALA A 229 0.59 1.81 -15.02
N ILE A 230 1.51 0.95 -15.44
CA ILE A 230 1.75 -0.34 -14.77
C ILE A 230 3.26 -0.51 -14.55
N TYR A 231 3.64 -0.69 -13.29
CA TYR A 231 4.98 -1.05 -12.87
C TYR A 231 4.95 -2.33 -12.05
N ALA A 232 5.76 -3.31 -12.43
CA ALA A 232 6.03 -4.45 -11.57
C ALA A 232 7.47 -4.90 -11.72
N LYS A 233 8.16 -5.19 -10.62
CA LYS A 233 9.57 -5.59 -10.69
C LYS A 233 9.77 -6.93 -11.40
N THR A 234 8.93 -7.91 -11.09
CA THR A 234 9.19 -9.33 -11.44
C THR A 234 8.33 -9.89 -12.57
N GLU A 235 7.08 -9.45 -12.70
CA GLU A 235 6.16 -9.95 -13.74
C GLU A 235 4.99 -8.98 -13.94
N ILE A 236 4.59 -8.78 -15.19
CA ILE A 236 3.32 -8.16 -15.55
C ILE A 236 2.54 -9.15 -16.41
N THR A 237 1.34 -9.53 -15.99
CA THR A 237 0.44 -10.37 -16.78
C THR A 237 -0.88 -9.66 -17.00
N VAL A 238 -1.29 -9.55 -18.26
CA VAL A 238 -2.63 -9.09 -18.64
C VAL A 238 -3.27 -10.18 -19.48
N THR A 239 -4.22 -10.92 -18.90
CA THR A 239 -4.78 -12.10 -19.56
C THR A 239 -6.29 -12.24 -19.40
N GLY A 240 -6.98 -12.49 -20.51
CA GLY A 240 -8.43 -12.67 -20.53
C GLY A 240 -9.26 -11.50 -19.99
N ALA A 241 -8.69 -10.30 -19.82
CA ALA A 241 -9.43 -9.13 -19.37
C ALA A 241 -10.32 -8.57 -20.49
N LYS A 242 -11.41 -7.87 -20.14
CA LYS A 242 -12.29 -7.24 -21.13
C LYS A 242 -11.57 -6.15 -21.92
N SER A 243 -10.85 -5.29 -21.21
CA SER A 243 -10.06 -4.20 -21.81
C SER A 243 -9.09 -3.62 -20.80
N VAL A 244 -7.86 -3.33 -21.22
CA VAL A 244 -6.90 -2.56 -20.41
C VAL A 244 -6.39 -1.39 -21.23
N ARG A 245 -6.46 -0.18 -20.69
CA ARG A 245 -5.83 1.02 -21.25
C ARG A 245 -4.76 1.51 -20.28
N ALA A 246 -3.53 1.65 -20.76
CA ALA A 246 -2.37 2.02 -19.95
C ALA A 246 -1.63 3.18 -20.62
N GLU A 247 -1.63 4.35 -19.98
CA GLU A 247 -1.04 5.57 -20.54
C GLU A 247 -0.01 6.23 -19.62
N SER A 248 1.08 6.68 -20.23
CA SER A 248 2.11 7.51 -19.59
C SER A 248 2.36 8.80 -20.39
N ASN A 249 2.41 9.95 -19.73
CA ASN A 249 2.60 11.24 -20.43
C ASN A 249 4.00 11.86 -20.27
N LYS A 250 4.91 11.23 -19.53
CA LYS A 250 6.28 11.72 -19.34
C LYS A 250 7.22 11.10 -20.38
N THR A 251 7.97 11.95 -21.07
CA THR A 251 8.79 11.57 -22.23
C THR A 251 9.98 10.66 -21.92
N ASP A 252 10.43 10.63 -20.66
CA ASP A 252 11.52 9.78 -20.18
C ASP A 252 11.02 8.51 -19.47
N SER A 253 9.71 8.25 -19.52
CA SER A 253 9.07 7.17 -18.76
C SER A 253 8.48 6.11 -19.68
N THR A 254 7.95 5.05 -19.06
CA THR A 254 7.39 3.90 -19.77
C THR A 254 5.99 3.58 -19.25
N ALA A 255 5.00 3.43 -20.14
CA ALA A 255 3.63 3.15 -19.71
C ALA A 255 3.50 1.80 -19.00
N VAL A 256 4.08 0.74 -19.56
CA VAL A 256 4.14 -0.60 -18.94
C VAL A 256 5.60 -1.01 -18.73
N TYR A 257 6.06 -1.05 -17.48
CA TYR A 257 7.48 -1.24 -17.15
C TYR A 257 7.73 -2.43 -16.22
N CYS A 258 8.54 -3.39 -16.68
CA CYS A 258 8.94 -4.57 -15.92
C CYS A 258 10.46 -4.81 -15.99
N PRO A 259 11.28 -4.14 -15.16
CA PRO A 259 12.73 -4.07 -15.34
C PRO A 259 13.45 -5.41 -15.25
N GLU A 260 13.01 -6.32 -14.37
CA GLU A 260 13.72 -7.58 -14.10
C GLU A 260 12.97 -8.80 -14.63
N GLY A 261 11.75 -8.59 -15.15
CA GLY A 261 10.74 -9.61 -15.30
C GLY A 261 10.21 -9.82 -16.72
N THR A 262 9.13 -10.61 -16.78
CA THR A 262 8.41 -10.91 -18.01
C THR A 262 7.12 -10.11 -18.08
N ILE A 263 6.82 -9.56 -19.25
CA ILE A 263 5.54 -8.97 -19.59
C ILE A 263 4.81 -9.96 -20.50
N THR A 264 3.64 -10.42 -20.08
CA THR A 264 2.78 -11.31 -20.86
C THR A 264 1.43 -10.65 -21.08
N ILE A 265 1.06 -10.44 -22.34
CA ILE A 265 -0.26 -9.93 -22.73
C ILE A 265 -0.91 -10.99 -23.61
N SER A 266 -2.07 -11.52 -23.20
CA SER A 266 -2.79 -12.51 -23.97
C SER A 266 -4.30 -12.40 -23.85
N GLU A 267 -5.02 -12.71 -24.93
CA GLU A 267 -6.48 -12.83 -24.93
C GLU A 267 -7.22 -11.58 -24.39
N THR A 268 -6.57 -10.41 -24.46
CA THR A 268 -7.07 -9.14 -23.90
C THR A 268 -6.87 -8.02 -24.92
N PRO A 269 -7.89 -7.20 -25.21
CA PRO A 269 -7.71 -5.92 -25.89
C PRO A 269 -6.93 -4.94 -24.99
N VAL A 270 -5.74 -4.51 -25.40
CA VAL A 270 -4.88 -3.63 -24.59
C VAL A 270 -4.44 -2.40 -25.38
N ASP A 271 -4.92 -1.22 -24.98
CA ASP A 271 -4.47 0.06 -25.52
C ASP A 271 -3.32 0.61 -24.67
N ILE A 272 -2.14 0.83 -25.26
CA ILE A 272 -0.96 1.32 -24.54
C ILE A 272 -0.41 2.53 -25.28
N ALA A 273 -0.37 3.66 -24.59
CA ALA A 273 0.19 4.90 -25.12
C ALA A 273 1.26 5.46 -24.18
N SER A 274 2.36 5.98 -24.72
CA SER A 274 3.34 6.71 -23.92
C SER A 274 3.95 7.86 -24.70
N SER A 275 4.25 8.98 -24.03
CA SER A 275 5.15 10.00 -24.57
C SER A 275 6.63 9.56 -24.59
N GLY A 276 6.97 8.51 -23.85
CA GLY A 276 8.26 7.83 -23.88
C GLY A 276 8.15 6.46 -24.54
N ALA A 277 8.55 5.40 -23.83
CA ALA A 277 8.40 4.04 -24.31
C ALA A 277 7.02 3.46 -23.94
N ALA A 278 6.32 2.80 -24.86
CA ALA A 278 5.05 2.17 -24.53
C ALA A 278 5.23 1.00 -23.55
N ILE A 279 6.18 0.11 -23.84
CA ILE A 279 6.46 -1.10 -23.06
C ILE A 279 7.99 -1.26 -22.93
N ALA A 280 8.47 -1.58 -21.74
CA ALA A 280 9.86 -1.98 -21.53
C ALA A 280 9.94 -3.10 -20.47
N GLY A 281 10.66 -4.16 -20.79
CA GLY A 281 10.93 -5.24 -19.85
C GLY A 281 11.96 -6.23 -20.39
N LYS A 282 12.40 -7.16 -19.53
CA LYS A 282 13.44 -8.12 -19.88
C LYS A 282 12.95 -9.13 -20.91
N ASN A 283 11.74 -9.67 -20.73
CA ASN A 283 11.06 -10.50 -21.72
C ASN A 283 9.67 -9.91 -22.02
N ILE A 284 9.28 -9.87 -23.29
CA ILE A 284 7.97 -9.37 -23.71
C ILE A 284 7.32 -10.41 -24.61
N GLU A 285 6.18 -10.93 -24.16
CA GLU A 285 5.37 -11.91 -24.87
C GLU A 285 3.96 -11.36 -25.09
N ILE A 286 3.56 -11.24 -26.36
CA ILE A 286 2.25 -10.72 -26.75
C ILE A 286 1.57 -11.76 -27.64
N ARG A 287 0.52 -12.39 -27.12
CA ARG A 287 -0.23 -13.48 -27.77
C ARG A 287 -1.71 -13.12 -27.92
N GLY A 288 -2.09 -12.57 -29.07
CA GLY A 288 -3.49 -12.22 -29.31
C GLY A 288 -3.93 -11.04 -28.43
N GLY A 289 -3.85 -9.85 -29.01
CA GLY A 289 -4.28 -8.58 -28.43
C GLY A 289 -4.22 -7.52 -29.51
N TYR A 290 -5.06 -6.49 -29.42
CA TYR A 290 -4.97 -5.31 -30.26
C TYR A 290 -4.26 -4.22 -29.48
N ILE A 291 -3.14 -3.71 -30.01
CA ILE A 291 -2.46 -2.50 -29.54
C ILE A 291 -2.84 -1.40 -30.54
N SER A 292 -3.67 -0.46 -30.12
CA SER A 292 -4.36 0.47 -31.05
C SER A 292 -3.47 1.58 -31.62
N ASP A 293 -2.42 2.03 -30.92
CA ASP A 293 -1.63 3.15 -31.45
C ASP A 293 -0.19 3.27 -30.87
N PRO A 294 0.82 2.60 -31.46
CA PRO A 294 2.21 2.71 -31.00
C PRO A 294 2.98 3.93 -31.56
N PHE A 295 2.38 4.81 -32.38
CA PHE A 295 3.12 5.48 -33.47
C PHE A 295 3.89 6.78 -33.19
N ASP A 296 4.20 7.10 -31.94
CA ASP A 296 5.35 7.97 -31.60
C ASP A 296 6.30 7.34 -30.56
N ALA A 297 6.01 6.12 -30.09
CA ALA A 297 6.77 5.48 -29.02
C ALA A 297 8.01 4.76 -29.57
N GLU A 298 9.19 5.28 -29.24
CA GLU A 298 10.46 4.59 -29.47
C GLU A 298 10.53 3.38 -28.53
N MET A 299 10.52 2.13 -29.06
CA MET A 299 10.86 0.95 -28.26
C MET A 299 12.35 1.02 -27.90
N LYS A 300 12.69 1.63 -26.76
CA LYS A 300 14.06 1.67 -26.24
C LYS A 300 14.36 0.42 -25.42
N GLU A 301 15.50 -0.21 -25.75
CA GLU A 301 16.12 -1.35 -25.04
C GLU A 301 15.19 -2.54 -24.74
N VAL A 302 14.84 -3.32 -25.77
CA VAL A 302 14.38 -4.70 -25.56
C VAL A 302 15.58 -5.64 -25.55
N SER A 303 15.98 -6.11 -24.36
CA SER A 303 17.00 -7.14 -24.18
C SER A 303 16.35 -8.53 -24.05
N GLY A 304 15.70 -9.01 -25.12
CA GLY A 304 15.01 -10.31 -25.11
C GLY A 304 14.38 -10.68 -26.46
N MET A 305 13.80 -11.89 -26.55
CA MET A 305 12.95 -12.24 -27.70
C MET A 305 11.61 -11.50 -27.59
N ILE A 306 11.28 -10.71 -28.60
CA ILE A 306 9.91 -10.26 -28.83
C ILE A 306 9.21 -11.34 -29.66
N SER A 307 8.26 -12.05 -29.07
CA SER A 307 7.33 -12.88 -29.85
C SER A 307 6.02 -12.11 -29.98
N VAL A 308 5.81 -11.49 -31.14
CA VAL A 308 4.51 -10.90 -31.49
C VAL A 308 3.78 -11.93 -32.33
N VAL A 309 2.82 -12.64 -31.74
CA VAL A 309 1.90 -13.50 -32.50
C VAL A 309 0.66 -12.67 -32.83
N LEU A 310 0.69 -12.06 -34.01
CA LEU A 310 -0.42 -11.25 -34.52
C LEU A 310 -1.53 -12.17 -35.05
N GLY A 311 -2.71 -12.07 -34.45
CA GLY A 311 -3.94 -12.63 -35.01
C GLY A 311 -4.27 -12.00 -36.37
N THR A 312 -5.11 -12.66 -37.15
CA THR A 312 -5.21 -12.58 -38.62
C THR A 312 -5.69 -11.26 -39.25
N ASP A 313 -5.74 -10.13 -38.54
CA ASP A 313 -6.22 -8.86 -39.11
C ASP A 313 -5.20 -7.71 -38.94
N VAL A 314 -4.58 -7.39 -40.08
CA VAL A 314 -3.85 -6.16 -40.48
C VAL A 314 -3.18 -5.36 -39.37
N VAL A 315 -1.92 -5.70 -39.09
CA VAL A 315 -0.92 -4.73 -38.62
C VAL A 315 -0.32 -4.04 -39.83
N LYS A 316 -0.59 -2.74 -39.99
CA LYS A 316 0.19 -1.88 -40.89
C LYS A 316 1.44 -1.45 -40.11
N GLU A 317 2.54 -2.17 -40.34
CA GLU A 317 3.90 -1.82 -39.93
C GLU A 317 4.23 -1.92 -38.43
N ALA A 318 4.49 -3.13 -37.93
CA ALA A 318 5.36 -3.28 -36.78
C ALA A 318 6.81 -3.11 -37.23
N HIS A 319 7.40 -1.91 -37.07
CA HIS A 319 8.84 -1.73 -37.18
C HIS A 319 9.52 -2.32 -35.95
N ILE A 320 9.77 -3.62 -35.96
CA ILE A 320 10.65 -4.27 -35.00
C ILE A 320 12.09 -3.89 -35.37
N GLN A 321 12.58 -2.75 -34.86
CA GLN A 321 14.02 -2.48 -34.89
C GLN A 321 14.70 -3.41 -33.88
N THR A 322 15.07 -4.61 -34.33
CA THR A 322 16.05 -5.41 -33.61
C THR A 322 17.36 -4.62 -33.62
N GLY A 323 17.73 -4.01 -32.50
CA GLY A 323 18.95 -3.24 -32.34
C GLY A 323 20.20 -4.13 -32.44
N VAL A 324 20.56 -4.57 -33.65
CA VAL A 324 21.94 -4.92 -33.95
C VAL A 324 22.70 -3.60 -33.98
N LYS A 325 23.33 -3.28 -32.85
CA LYS A 325 24.26 -2.16 -32.70
C LYS A 325 25.20 -2.16 -33.90
N PRO A 326 25.26 -1.09 -34.73
CA PRO A 326 26.25 -1.00 -35.79
C PRO A 326 27.63 -1.27 -35.19
N THR A 327 28.34 -2.27 -35.72
CA THR A 327 29.73 -2.51 -35.36
C THR A 327 30.49 -1.21 -35.50
N ALA A 328 30.95 -0.65 -34.38
CA ALA A 328 31.58 0.66 -34.37
C ALA A 328 32.78 0.64 -35.32
N THR A 329 32.78 1.55 -36.30
CA THR A 329 33.98 1.89 -37.06
C THR A 329 35.07 2.24 -36.05
N PRO A 330 36.28 1.63 -36.14
CA PRO A 330 37.34 1.84 -35.16
C PRO A 330 37.60 3.35 -35.02
N THR A 331 37.34 3.88 -33.83
CA THR A 331 37.62 5.27 -33.50
C THR A 331 39.15 5.45 -33.48
N PRO A 332 39.71 6.46 -34.19
CA PRO A 332 41.14 6.71 -34.15
C PRO A 332 41.60 6.96 -32.70
N SER A 333 42.73 6.34 -32.36
CA SER A 333 43.35 6.38 -31.04
C SER A 333 43.53 7.82 -30.53
N PRO A 334 43.13 8.13 -29.28
CA PRO A 334 43.27 9.48 -28.75
C PRO A 334 44.74 9.87 -28.57
N THR A 335 45.06 11.12 -28.93
CA THR A 335 46.32 11.80 -28.63
C THR A 335 46.47 11.94 -27.11
N PRO A 336 47.65 11.64 -26.51
CA PRO A 336 47.83 11.69 -25.06
C PRO A 336 47.58 13.10 -24.52
N THR A 337 46.64 13.21 -23.57
CA THR A 337 46.36 14.42 -22.81
C THR A 337 47.47 14.63 -21.76
N PRO A 338 47.98 15.86 -21.56
CA PRO A 338 49.00 16.14 -20.56
C PRO A 338 48.53 15.78 -19.14
N VAL A 339 49.45 15.18 -18.38
CA VAL A 339 49.26 14.71 -17.01
C VAL A 339 48.95 15.89 -16.08
N PRO A 340 47.87 15.86 -15.28
CA PRO A 340 47.59 16.92 -14.32
C PRO A 340 48.63 16.95 -13.20
N THR A 341 49.16 18.14 -12.94
CA THR A 341 50.04 18.46 -11.80
C THR A 341 49.30 18.23 -10.48
N ALA A 342 49.94 17.56 -9.53
CA ALA A 342 49.37 17.27 -8.22
C ALA A 342 49.03 18.55 -7.44
N THR A 343 47.76 18.70 -7.06
CA THR A 343 47.30 19.70 -6.08
C THR A 343 47.65 19.19 -4.67
N PRO A 344 48.23 20.01 -3.78
CA PRO A 344 48.62 19.57 -2.45
C PRO A 344 47.43 19.15 -1.59
N THR A 345 47.59 18.02 -0.89
CA THR A 345 46.65 17.46 0.08
C THR A 345 46.55 18.38 1.32
N PRO A 346 45.35 18.81 1.74
CA PRO A 346 45.19 19.51 3.02
C PRO A 346 45.36 18.54 4.20
N GLU A 347 46.05 19.03 5.23
CA GLU A 347 46.33 18.39 6.52
C GLU A 347 45.05 17.93 7.27
N PRO A 348 45.09 16.83 8.05
CA PRO A 348 43.95 16.40 8.83
C PRO A 348 43.67 17.37 9.99
N SER A 349 42.46 17.93 10.03
CA SER A 349 41.97 18.67 11.20
C SER A 349 41.56 17.68 12.30
N GLU A 350 42.22 17.78 13.46
CA GLU A 350 41.83 17.09 14.68
C GLU A 350 40.61 17.73 15.36
N ASN A 351 39.83 16.87 16.04
CA ASN A 351 38.90 17.16 17.14
C ASN A 351 37.59 17.90 16.79
N THR A 352 36.41 17.49 17.27
CA THR A 352 36.03 17.28 18.68
C THR A 352 34.73 16.48 18.75
N GLY A 353 34.58 15.68 19.81
CA GLY A 353 33.51 14.70 19.97
C GLY A 353 32.10 15.27 20.11
N PHE A 354 31.13 14.52 19.58
CA PHE A 354 29.72 14.67 19.89
C PHE A 354 29.31 13.56 20.87
N GLN A 355 28.97 13.96 22.09
CA GLN A 355 28.44 13.09 23.13
C GLN A 355 27.00 12.69 22.80
N ILE A 356 26.74 11.39 22.71
CA ILE A 356 25.39 10.85 22.71
C ILE A 356 24.96 10.75 24.18
N THR A 357 24.00 11.57 24.60
CA THR A 357 23.30 11.35 25.87
C THR A 357 22.35 10.15 25.70
N PRO A 358 22.41 9.13 26.58
CA PRO A 358 21.33 8.14 26.61
C PRO A 358 20.07 8.81 27.16
N ARG A 359 19.03 8.90 26.33
CA ARG A 359 17.65 9.11 26.80
C ARG A 359 17.27 7.92 27.67
N MET A 360 17.25 8.18 28.97
CA MET A 360 16.74 7.31 30.01
C MET A 360 15.26 6.99 29.72
N MET A 361 14.97 5.78 29.23
CA MET A 361 13.63 5.21 29.30
C MET A 361 13.33 4.90 30.77
N ILE A 362 12.79 5.89 31.48
CA ILE A 362 11.92 5.68 32.63
C ILE A 362 10.58 5.23 32.01
N GLY A 363 9.97 4.09 32.28
CA GLY A 363 10.13 3.16 33.39
C GLY A 363 8.76 2.56 33.69
N GLY A 364 8.15 1.84 32.73
CA GLY A 364 6.93 1.06 33.01
C GLY A 364 7.21 -0.17 33.87
N GLY A 365 8.38 -0.80 33.69
CA GLY A 365 8.77 -2.00 34.44
C GLY A 365 9.19 -1.74 35.90
N MET A 366 9.77 -0.56 36.20
CA MET A 366 10.27 -0.25 37.55
C MET A 366 9.13 -0.02 38.58
N VAL A 367 7.97 0.48 38.14
CA VAL A 367 6.83 0.72 39.04
C VAL A 367 6.21 -0.60 39.51
N VAL A 368 6.15 -1.61 38.64
CA VAL A 368 5.59 -2.92 38.99
C VAL A 368 6.47 -3.66 39.99
N ILE A 369 7.80 -3.62 39.81
CA ILE A 369 8.74 -4.25 40.75
C ILE A 369 8.68 -3.58 42.12
N ALA A 370 8.59 -2.25 42.17
CA ALA A 370 8.48 -1.51 43.43
C ALA A 370 7.20 -1.89 44.21
N LEU A 371 6.06 -2.02 43.52
CA LEU A 371 4.80 -2.40 44.16
C LEU A 371 4.81 -3.85 44.66
N VAL A 372 5.42 -4.78 43.91
CA VAL A 372 5.58 -6.18 44.34
C VAL A 372 6.49 -6.27 45.58
N VAL A 373 7.60 -5.53 45.62
CA VAL A 373 8.51 -5.51 46.76
C VAL A 373 7.83 -4.92 48.00
N ILE A 374 7.07 -3.84 47.86
CA ILE A 374 6.30 -3.24 48.98
C ILE A 374 5.27 -4.24 49.52
N ALA A 375 4.54 -4.95 48.64
CA ALA A 375 3.57 -5.96 49.06
C ALA A 375 4.24 -7.11 49.83
N VAL A 376 5.38 -7.61 49.35
CA VAL A 376 6.15 -8.67 50.02
C VAL A 376 6.66 -8.21 51.39
N LEU A 377 7.17 -6.98 51.50
CA LEU A 377 7.65 -6.42 52.77
C LEU A 377 6.53 -6.23 53.80
N ILE A 378 5.35 -5.79 53.37
CA ILE A 378 4.17 -5.67 54.24
C ILE A 378 3.75 -7.05 54.75
N ILE A 379 3.71 -8.07 53.88
CA ILE A 379 3.36 -9.44 54.26
C ILE A 379 4.39 -10.04 55.24
N GLY A 380 5.69 -9.80 55.00
CA GLY A 380 6.75 -10.25 55.91
C GLY A 380 6.63 -9.64 57.31
N LYS A 381 6.36 -8.33 57.39
CA LYS A 381 6.22 -7.61 58.66
C LYS A 381 4.94 -7.96 59.43
N MET A 382 3.89 -8.40 58.72
CA MET A 382 2.66 -8.91 59.33
C MET A 382 2.79 -10.35 59.85
N ARG A 383 3.77 -11.13 59.38
CA ARG A 383 4.06 -12.48 59.89
C ARG A 383 5.02 -12.49 61.08
N SER A 384 5.81 -11.44 61.26
CA SER A 384 6.78 -11.32 62.37
C SER A 384 6.19 -10.67 63.63
N ARG A 385 4.88 -10.46 63.67
CA ARG A 385 4.09 -10.05 64.84
C ARG A 385 2.99 -11.08 65.04
#